data_AF-A0A973RNY3-F1
#
_entry.id   AF-A0A973RNY3-F1
#
_cell.length_a   1.000
_cell.length_b   1.000
_cell.length_c   1.000
_cell.angle_alpha   90.00
_cell.angle_beta   90.00
_cell.angle_gamma   90.00
#
_symmetry.space_group_name_H-M   'P 1'
#
loop_
_entity.id
_entity.type
_entity.pdbx_description
1 polymer ?
#
loop_
_entity_poly.entity_id
_entity_poly.type
_entity_poly.pdbx_seq_one_letter_code
_entity_poly.pdbx_strand_id
1 'polypeptide(L)'
;MPVNTTPQKASSAMSTVSEEQKLDAVHRLGVMSERHPELKRRVADARLELAAVILAMDAVDEHIRAGEKIHSLQEQAAVEQAKNAHAQALADLLRGEH
;
A
#
# COMPACT_ATOMS: atom_id res chain seq x y z
N MET A 1 -20.28 41.18 18.32
CA MET A 1 -20.55 40.01 17.47
C MET A 1 -19.27 39.17 17.41
N PRO A 2 -19.24 37.93 17.92
CA PRO A 2 -18.01 37.14 17.99
C PRO A 2 -17.68 36.52 16.63
N VAL A 3 -16.43 36.68 16.19
CA VAL A 3 -15.89 35.94 15.05
C VAL A 3 -15.41 34.60 15.59
N ASN A 4 -16.21 33.56 15.36
CA ASN A 4 -15.82 32.18 15.61
C ASN A 4 -14.82 31.79 14.51
N THR A 5 -13.57 31.56 14.86
CA THR A 5 -12.59 31.00 13.93
C THR A 5 -11.80 29.92 14.65
N THR A 6 -12.30 28.70 14.52
CA THR A 6 -11.57 27.47 14.84
C THR A 6 -10.35 27.37 13.93
N PRO A 7 -9.11 27.29 14.47
CA PRO A 7 -8.00 26.81 13.67
C PRO A 7 -8.04 25.28 13.68
N GLN A 8 -8.56 24.75 12.58
CA GLN A 8 -7.87 23.74 11.77
C GLN A 8 -7.33 22.53 12.54
N LYS A 9 -8.16 21.46 12.58
CA LYS A 9 -7.68 20.07 12.63
C LYS A 9 -6.74 19.83 11.44
N ALA A 10 -5.46 20.16 11.59
CA ALA A 10 -4.42 19.46 10.86
C ALA A 10 -4.24 18.11 11.56
N SER A 11 -5.09 17.15 11.20
CA SER A 11 -4.90 15.74 11.52
C SER A 11 -3.69 15.25 10.74
N SER A 12 -2.51 15.67 11.17
CA SER A 12 -1.28 14.95 10.89
C SER A 12 -1.51 13.57 11.45
N ALA A 13 -1.57 12.54 10.59
CA ALA A 13 -1.55 11.17 11.04
C ALA A 13 -0.21 10.97 11.77
N MET A 14 -0.17 11.24 13.07
CA MET A 14 0.92 10.85 13.95
C MET A 14 1.05 9.34 13.76
N SER A 15 2.18 8.93 13.19
CA SER A 15 2.51 7.51 13.09
C SER A 15 2.42 6.94 14.50
N THR A 16 1.50 6.00 14.71
CA THR A 16 1.29 5.34 16.01
C THR A 16 2.40 4.35 16.35
N VAL A 17 3.38 4.20 15.45
CA VAL A 17 4.47 3.22 15.52
C VAL A 17 5.74 3.91 16.02
N SER A 18 6.29 3.44 17.13
CA SER A 18 7.56 3.93 17.69
C SER A 18 8.74 3.57 16.79
N GLU A 19 9.86 4.26 16.97
CA GLU A 19 11.09 3.94 16.23
C GLU A 19 11.64 2.55 16.59
N GLU A 20 11.52 2.15 17.86
CA GLU A 20 11.86 0.80 18.32
C GLU A 20 11.03 -0.27 17.59
N GLN A 21 9.72 -0.06 17.42
CA GLN A 21 8.86 -0.97 16.67
C GLN A 21 9.25 -1.05 15.18
N LYS A 22 9.72 0.04 14.58
CA LYS A 22 10.22 0.03 13.19
C LYS A 22 11.53 -0.75 13.08
N LEU A 23 12.46 -0.57 14.02
CA LEU A 23 13.72 -1.31 14.05
C LEU A 23 13.50 -2.82 14.23
N ASP A 24 12.61 -3.21 15.14
CA ASP A 24 12.22 -4.62 15.32
C ASP A 24 11.60 -5.20 14.04
N ALA A 25 10.68 -4.47 13.41
CA ALA A 25 10.06 -4.90 12.15
C ALA A 25 11.10 -5.09 11.03
N VAL A 26 12.05 -4.17 10.88
CA VAL A 26 13.13 -4.28 9.88
C VAL A 26 14.03 -5.49 10.15
N HIS A 27 14.46 -5.66 11.40
CA HIS A 27 15.27 -6.81 11.80
C HIS A 27 14.53 -8.12 11.52
N ARG A 28 13.26 -8.22 11.93
CA ARG A 28 12.42 -9.40 11.69
C ARG A 28 12.21 -9.69 10.22
N LEU A 29 11.96 -8.67 9.40
CA LEU A 29 11.86 -8.82 7.94
C LEU A 29 13.15 -9.37 7.34
N GLY A 30 14.31 -8.89 7.79
CA GLY A 30 15.60 -9.41 7.34
C GLY A 30 15.74 -10.90 7.64
N VAL A 31 15.54 -11.30 8.90
CA VAL A 31 15.64 -12.69 9.34
C VAL A 31 14.63 -13.59 8.61
N MET A 32 13.37 -13.17 8.51
CA MET A 32 12.33 -13.98 7.84
C MET A 32 12.58 -14.09 6.34
N SER A 33 13.09 -13.04 5.69
CA SER A 33 13.43 -13.06 4.27
C SER A 33 14.53 -14.06 3.91
N GLU A 34 15.45 -14.32 4.85
CA GLU A 34 16.50 -15.33 4.70
C GLU A 34 15.97 -16.74 4.97
N ARG A 35 15.09 -16.89 5.97
CA ARG A 35 14.52 -18.19 6.35
C ARG A 35 13.44 -18.70 5.39
N HIS A 36 12.69 -17.79 4.76
CA HIS A 36 11.55 -18.08 3.91
C HIS A 36 11.70 -17.43 2.53
N PRO A 37 12.63 -17.89 1.67
CA PRO A 37 12.90 -17.29 0.38
C PRO A 37 11.67 -17.30 -0.56
N GLU A 38 10.80 -18.30 -0.43
CA GLU A 38 9.53 -18.39 -1.13
C GLU A 38 8.55 -17.29 -0.72
N LEU A 39 8.44 -16.96 0.58
CA LEU A 39 7.60 -15.84 1.06
C LEU A 39 8.17 -14.50 0.60
N LYS A 40 9.50 -14.34 0.65
CA LYS A 40 10.18 -13.16 0.10
C LYS A 40 9.85 -12.97 -1.38
N ARG A 41 9.85 -14.05 -2.16
CA ARG A 41 9.48 -14.02 -3.58
C ARG A 41 8.01 -13.61 -3.77
N ARG A 42 7.08 -14.18 -3.00
CA ARG A 42 5.66 -13.79 -3.05
C ARG A 42 5.45 -12.30 -2.76
N VAL A 43 6.16 -11.73 -1.79
CA VAL A 43 6.12 -10.28 -1.52
C VAL A 43 6.63 -9.49 -2.71
N ALA A 44 7.73 -9.91 -3.33
CA ALA A 44 8.28 -9.25 -4.51
C ALA A 44 7.30 -9.29 -5.70
N ASP A 45 6.67 -10.44 -5.95
CA ASP A 45 5.69 -10.61 -7.01
C ASP A 45 4.43 -9.75 -6.76
N ALA A 46 3.89 -9.78 -5.54
CA ALA A 46 2.73 -8.95 -5.16
C ALA A 46 3.03 -7.44 -5.23
N ARG A 47 4.26 -7.03 -4.91
CA ARG A 47 4.71 -5.63 -5.07
C ARG A 47 4.77 -5.21 -6.53
N LEU A 48 5.26 -6.10 -7.40
CA LEU A 48 5.30 -5.84 -8.84
C LEU A 48 3.89 -5.75 -9.43
N GLU A 49 2.99 -6.63 -9.03
CA GLU A 49 1.57 -6.60 -9.42
C GLU A 49 0.91 -5.29 -9.02
N LEU A 50 1.08 -4.86 -7.76
CA LEU A 50 0.55 -3.58 -7.28
C LEU A 50 1.09 -2.40 -8.10
N ALA A 51 2.39 -2.37 -8.39
CA ALA A 51 2.98 -1.32 -9.21
C ALA A 51 2.39 -1.31 -10.63
N ALA A 52 2.25 -2.48 -11.25
CA ALA A 52 1.69 -2.61 -12.60
C ALA A 52 0.22 -2.13 -12.65
N VAL A 53 -0.60 -2.50 -11.67
CA VAL A 53 -2.01 -2.10 -11.62
C VAL A 53 -2.17 -0.60 -11.36
N ILE A 54 -1.30 0.01 -10.54
CA ILE A 54 -1.27 1.48 -10.37
C ILE A 54 -0.96 2.16 -11.71
N LEU A 55 0.08 1.71 -12.43
CA LEU A 55 0.43 2.28 -13.73
C LEU A 55 -0.70 2.10 -14.76
N ALA A 56 -1.41 0.98 -14.74
CA ALA A 56 -2.57 0.75 -15.59
C ALA A 56 -3.72 1.72 -15.26
N MET A 57 -3.96 1.98 -13.97
CA MET A 57 -4.96 2.97 -13.55
C MET A 57 -4.57 4.39 -13.97
N ASP A 58 -3.29 4.77 -13.84
CA ASP A 58 -2.79 6.06 -14.29
C ASP A 58 -3.04 6.27 -15.80
N ALA A 59 -2.84 5.22 -16.61
CA ALA A 59 -3.13 5.27 -18.05
C ALA A 59 -4.63 5.46 -18.34
N VAL A 60 -5.52 4.79 -17.60
CA VAL A 60 -6.98 5.00 -17.75
C VAL A 60 -7.37 6.42 -17.35
N ASP A 61 -6.79 6.96 -16.29
CA ASP A 61 -7.01 8.35 -15.87
C ASP A 61 -6.57 9.37 -16.95
N GLU A 62 -5.48 9.09 -17.68
CA GLU A 62 -5.07 9.91 -18.83
C GLU A 62 -6.11 9.90 -19.95
N HIS A 63 -6.66 8.74 -20.31
CA HIS A 63 -7.73 8.63 -21.31
C HIS A 63 -9.00 9.37 -20.88
N ILE A 64 -9.39 9.26 -19.62
CA ILE A 64 -10.54 10.01 -19.06
C ILE A 64 -10.29 11.52 -19.15
N ARG A 65 -9.08 11.99 -18.83
CA ARG A 65 -8.69 13.41 -18.98
C ARG A 65 -8.68 13.88 -20.44
N ALA A 66 -8.39 12.98 -21.38
CA ALA A 66 -8.48 13.25 -22.82
C ALA A 66 -9.92 13.30 -23.35
N GLY A 67 -10.92 13.02 -22.51
CA GLY A 67 -12.35 13.08 -22.85
C GLY A 67 -12.94 11.76 -23.34
N GLU A 68 -12.20 10.65 -23.21
CA GLU A 68 -12.73 9.33 -23.53
C GLU A 68 -13.76 8.88 -22.48
N LYS A 69 -14.85 8.24 -22.94
CA LYS A 69 -15.93 7.75 -22.07
C LYS A 69 -15.60 6.36 -21.51
N ILE A 70 -14.54 6.28 -20.72
CA ILE A 70 -14.11 5.07 -20.01
C ILE A 70 -14.47 5.21 -18.53
N HIS A 71 -14.76 4.09 -17.86
CA HIS A 71 -15.03 4.05 -16.42
C HIS A 71 -13.87 3.39 -15.68
N SER A 72 -13.32 4.06 -14.66
CA SER A 72 -12.16 3.59 -13.89
C SER A 72 -12.49 2.69 -12.69
N LEU A 73 -13.75 2.26 -12.53
CA LEU A 73 -14.20 1.53 -11.34
C LEU A 73 -13.53 0.16 -11.21
N GLN A 74 -13.27 -0.51 -12.34
CA GLN A 74 -12.63 -1.81 -12.35
C GLN A 74 -11.14 -1.69 -11.98
N GLU A 75 -10.47 -0.65 -12.48
CA GLU A 75 -9.07 -0.34 -12.21
C GLU A 75 -8.88 0.06 -10.75
N GLN A 76 -9.80 0.86 -10.21
CA GLN A 76 -9.82 1.19 -8.77
C GLN A 76 -9.97 -0.07 -7.90
N ALA A 77 -10.90 -0.97 -8.26
CA ALA A 77 -11.07 -2.22 -7.55
C ALA A 77 -9.83 -3.11 -7.64
N ALA A 78 -9.17 -3.16 -8.81
CA ALA A 78 -7.93 -3.90 -9.00
C ALA A 78 -6.79 -3.34 -8.13
N VAL A 79 -6.65 -2.01 -8.03
CA VAL A 79 -5.66 -1.37 -7.15
C VAL A 79 -5.89 -1.77 -5.70
N GLU A 80 -7.13 -1.71 -5.20
CA GLU A 80 -7.45 -2.09 -3.82
C GLU A 80 -7.20 -3.58 -3.56
N GLN A 81 -7.54 -4.45 -4.50
CA GLN A 81 -7.23 -5.88 -4.41
C GLN A 81 -5.71 -6.12 -4.35
N ALA A 82 -4.93 -5.45 -5.19
CA ALA A 82 -3.48 -5.59 -5.22
C ALA A 82 -2.82 -5.05 -3.94
N LYS A 83 -3.34 -3.95 -3.36
CA LYS A 83 -2.90 -3.43 -2.05
C LYS A 83 -3.10 -4.48 -0.96
N ASN A 84 -4.29 -5.09 -0.91
CA ASN A 84 -4.60 -6.13 0.08
C ASN A 84 -3.72 -7.37 -0.11
N ALA A 85 -3.50 -7.81 -1.35
CA ALA A 85 -2.63 -8.94 -1.65
C ALA A 85 -1.18 -8.70 -1.21
N HIS A 86 -0.64 -7.51 -1.49
CA HIS A 86 0.70 -7.13 -1.06
C HIS A 86 0.80 -7.03 0.48
N ALA A 87 -0.20 -6.43 1.14
CA ALA A 87 -0.25 -6.35 2.59
C ALA A 87 -0.30 -7.75 3.25
N GLN A 88 -1.09 -8.66 2.69
CA GLN A 88 -1.18 -10.04 3.16
C GLN A 88 0.16 -10.76 2.98
N ALA A 89 0.77 -10.71 1.80
CA ALA A 89 2.06 -11.36 1.55
C ALA A 89 3.16 -10.84 2.49
N LEU A 90 3.16 -9.54 2.80
CA LEU A 90 4.11 -8.96 3.76
C LEU A 90 3.87 -9.48 5.19
N ALA A 91 2.60 -9.60 5.58
CA ALA A 91 2.22 -10.12 6.89
C ALA A 91 2.58 -11.61 7.03
N ASP A 92 2.36 -12.39 5.98
CA ASP A 92 2.75 -13.80 5.87
C ASP A 92 4.27 -13.94 6.05
N LEU A 93 5.07 -13.12 5.35
CA LEU A 93 6.52 -13.09 5.51
C LEU A 93 6.94 -12.72 6.94
N LEU A 94 6.34 -11.70 7.55
CA LEU A 94 6.64 -11.29 8.92
C LEU A 94 6.36 -12.38 9.95
N ARG A 95 5.31 -13.18 9.72
CA ARG A 95 4.91 -14.27 10.61
C ARG A 95 5.60 -15.60 10.28
N GLY A 96 6.11 -15.77 9.06
CA GLY A 96 6.61 -17.05 8.55
C GLY A 96 5.46 -18.02 8.24
N GLU A 97 4.29 -17.51 7.88
CA GLU A 97 3.05 -18.25 7.65
C GLU A 97 2.74 -18.34 6.15
N HIS A 98 2.05 -19.40 5.72
CA HIS A 98 1.80 -19.74 4.32
C HIS A 98 0.34 -19.99 3.97
#